data_AF-A0A096MG14-F1
#
_entry.id   AF-A0A096MG14-F1
#
_cell.length_a   1.000
_cell.length_b   1.000
_cell.length_c   1.000
_cell.angle_alpha   90.00
_cell.angle_beta   90.00
_cell.angle_gamma   90.00
#
_symmetry.space_group_name_H-M   'P 1'
#
loop_
_entity.id
_entity.type
_entity.pdbx_description
1 polymer ?
#
loop_
_entity_poly.entity_id
_entity_poly.type
_entity_poly.pdbx_seq_one_letter_code
_entity_poly.pdbx_strand_id
1 'polypeptide(L)'
;LLQEHLFNLKIAAKELQHNSKKCDKEEKAEKAKAKKAIQKGNTEVARIHAENAIRQKHQSINLLRMSARVDAVASRVQTAVTMNQVTKSMSAVFKSMDATLKSMNLEKVSRDPNKKA
;
A
#
# COMPACT_ATOMS: atom_id res chain seq x y z
N LEU A 1 -4.05 -9.46 12.31
CA LEU A 1 -4.26 -8.01 12.57
C LEU A 1 -3.46 -7.11 11.62
N LEU A 2 -2.14 -6.90 11.80
CA LEU A 2 -1.40 -5.93 10.96
C LEU A 2 -1.37 -6.28 9.46
N GLN A 3 -1.25 -7.57 9.11
CA GLN A 3 -1.33 -8.04 7.72
C GLN A 3 -2.73 -7.86 7.11
N GLU A 4 -3.79 -8.03 7.88
CA GLU A 4 -5.16 -7.82 7.40
C GLU A 4 -5.46 -6.34 7.17
N HIS A 5 -5.04 -5.47 8.09
CA HIS A 5 -5.15 -4.02 7.88
C HIS A 5 -4.35 -3.55 6.67
N LEU A 6 -3.16 -4.13 6.46
CA LEU A 6 -2.36 -3.86 5.25
C LEU A 6 -3.09 -4.27 3.97
N PHE A 7 -3.75 -5.43 3.97
CA PHE A 7 -4.56 -5.90 2.85
C PHE A 7 -5.72 -4.94 2.56
N ASN A 8 -6.46 -4.53 3.60
CA ASN A 8 -7.55 -3.58 3.46
C ASN A 8 -7.08 -2.21 2.92
N LEU A 9 -5.93 -1.72 3.39
CA LEU A 9 -5.36 -0.46 2.88
C LEU A 9 -4.98 -0.54 1.39
N LYS A 10 -4.41 -1.66 0.94
CA LYS A 10 -4.08 -1.88 -0.48
C LYS A 10 -5.34 -1.94 -1.35
N ILE A 11 -6.41 -2.58 -0.87
CA ILE A 11 -7.71 -2.61 -1.57
C ILE A 11 -8.27 -1.19 -1.66
N ALA A 12 -8.33 -0.47 -0.53
CA ALA A 12 -8.85 0.90 -0.50
C ALA A 12 -8.08 1.83 -1.45
N ALA A 13 -6.74 1.74 -1.50
CA ALA A 13 -5.93 2.51 -2.44
C ALA A 13 -6.31 2.22 -3.91
N LYS A 14 -6.50 0.94 -4.25
CA LYS A 14 -6.89 0.50 -5.60
C LYS A 14 -8.31 0.92 -5.96
N GLU A 15 -9.24 0.86 -5.02
CA GLU A 15 -10.62 1.31 -5.19
C GLU A 15 -10.69 2.82 -5.44
N LEU A 16 -9.94 3.61 -4.67
CA LEU A 16 -9.82 5.06 -4.89
C LEU A 16 -9.26 5.38 -6.28
N GLN A 17 -8.25 4.63 -6.74
CA GLN A 17 -7.67 4.80 -8.08
C GLN A 17 -8.68 4.42 -9.18
N HIS A 18 -9.47 3.37 -8.98
CA HIS A 18 -10.55 3.00 -9.88
C HIS A 18 -11.63 4.08 -9.95
N ASN A 19 -12.05 4.63 -8.80
CA ASN A 19 -13.05 5.68 -8.72
C ASN A 19 -12.55 6.99 -9.38
N SER A 20 -11.27 7.33 -9.22
CA SER A 20 -10.64 8.44 -9.96
C SER A 20 -10.75 8.25 -11.47
N LYS A 21 -10.41 7.05 -11.99
CA LYS A 21 -10.56 6.74 -13.42
C LYS A 21 -12.01 6.80 -13.91
N LYS A 22 -12.97 6.46 -13.05
CA LYS A 22 -14.41 6.59 -13.34
C LYS A 22 -14.79 8.06 -13.50
N CYS A 23 -14.36 8.93 -12.57
CA CYS A 23 -14.56 10.38 -12.68
C CYS A 23 -13.94 10.96 -13.96
N ASP A 24 -12.75 10.49 -14.39
CA ASP A 24 -12.14 10.93 -15.65
C ASP A 24 -12.96 10.52 -16.89
N LYS A 25 -13.58 9.34 -16.87
CA LYS A 25 -14.47 8.90 -17.96
C LYS A 25 -15.74 9.77 -18.01
N GLU A 26 -16.32 10.06 -16.86
CA GLU A 26 -17.49 10.92 -16.74
C GLU A 26 -17.17 12.37 -17.17
N GLU A 27 -15.99 12.88 -16.83
CA GLU A 27 -15.51 14.20 -17.28
C GLU A 27 -15.46 14.30 -18.81
N LYS A 28 -14.91 13.28 -19.48
CA LYS A 28 -14.87 13.22 -20.94
C LYS A 28 -16.28 13.16 -21.55
N ALA A 29 -17.19 12.41 -20.93
CA ALA A 29 -18.58 12.33 -21.36
C ALA A 29 -19.29 13.69 -21.22
N GLU A 30 -19.12 14.39 -20.09
CA GLU A 30 -19.70 15.71 -19.87
C GLU A 30 -19.13 16.76 -20.83
N LYS A 31 -17.83 16.74 -21.12
CA LYS A 31 -17.24 17.58 -22.17
C LYS A 31 -17.86 17.33 -23.55
N ALA A 32 -18.11 16.07 -23.90
CA ALA A 32 -18.75 15.73 -25.17
C ALA A 32 -20.20 16.24 -25.23
N LYS A 33 -20.95 16.14 -24.12
CA LYS A 33 -22.30 16.72 -23.99
C LYS A 33 -22.28 18.24 -24.08
N ALA A 34 -21.33 18.90 -23.41
CA ALA A 34 -21.15 20.36 -23.50
C ALA A 34 -20.91 20.81 -24.95
N LYS A 35 -20.01 20.13 -25.68
CA LYS A 35 -19.76 20.43 -27.10
C LYS A 35 -21.02 20.29 -27.95
N LYS A 36 -21.80 19.22 -27.76
CA LYS A 36 -23.07 19.02 -28.46
C LYS A 36 -24.11 20.09 -28.12
N ALA A 37 -24.18 20.52 -26.87
CA ALA A 37 -25.10 21.57 -26.43
C ALA A 37 -24.74 22.93 -27.05
N ILE A 38 -23.44 23.26 -27.13
CA ILE A 38 -22.95 24.48 -27.80
C ILE A 38 -23.31 24.46 -29.28
N GLN A 39 -23.09 23.34 -29.98
CA GLN A 39 -23.44 23.21 -31.41
C GLN A 39 -24.94 23.42 -31.69
N LYS A 40 -25.79 23.09 -30.72
CA LYS A 40 -27.24 23.30 -30.80
C LYS A 40 -27.69 24.71 -30.40
N GLY A 41 -26.78 25.58 -29.97
CA GLY A 41 -27.10 26.93 -29.47
C GLY A 41 -27.62 26.97 -28.03
N ASN A 42 -27.61 25.84 -27.31
CA ASN A 42 -28.13 25.75 -25.94
C ASN A 42 -27.05 26.11 -24.92
N THR A 43 -26.79 27.41 -24.77
CA THR A 43 -25.71 27.96 -23.93
C THR A 43 -25.86 27.64 -22.44
N GLU A 44 -27.07 27.69 -21.89
CA GLU A 44 -27.34 27.34 -20.49
C GLU A 44 -27.03 25.86 -20.19
N VAL A 45 -27.47 24.95 -21.06
CA VAL A 45 -27.20 23.50 -20.93
C VAL A 45 -25.70 23.21 -21.08
N ALA A 46 -25.03 23.91 -21.98
CA ALA A 46 -23.59 23.82 -22.14
C ALA A 46 -22.83 24.25 -20.88
N ARG A 47 -23.27 25.33 -20.22
CA ARG A 47 -22.68 25.82 -18.96
C ARG A 47 -22.80 24.76 -17.85
N ILE A 48 -23.98 24.16 -17.70
CA ILE A 48 -24.20 23.09 -16.70
C ILE A 48 -23.28 21.89 -16.95
N HIS A 49 -23.17 21.41 -18.20
CA HIS A 49 -22.26 20.31 -18.53
C HIS A 49 -20.78 20.67 -18.35
N ALA A 50 -20.39 21.93 -18.59
CA ALA A 50 -19.03 22.40 -18.35
C ALA A 50 -18.69 22.43 -16.84
N GLU A 51 -19.61 22.92 -16.00
CA GLU A 51 -19.47 22.89 -14.54
C GLU A 51 -19.37 21.47 -14.01
N ASN A 52 -20.20 20.56 -14.52
CA ASN A 52 -20.13 19.13 -14.19
C ASN A 52 -18.76 18.55 -14.55
N ALA A 53 -18.24 18.85 -15.74
CA ALA A 53 -16.92 18.38 -16.17
C ALA A 53 -15.80 18.89 -15.24
N ILE A 54 -15.84 20.15 -14.83
CA ILE A 54 -14.87 20.74 -13.89
C ILE A 54 -14.95 20.02 -12.53
N ARG A 55 -16.16 19.78 -12.02
CA ARG A 55 -16.37 19.06 -10.77
C ARG A 55 -15.82 17.64 -10.82
N GLN A 56 -16.10 16.90 -11.89
CA GLN A 56 -15.57 15.53 -12.06
C GLN A 56 -14.04 15.52 -12.13
N LYS A 57 -13.42 16.51 -12.81
CA LYS A 57 -11.96 16.67 -12.83
C LYS A 57 -11.38 16.89 -11.44
N HIS A 58 -11.98 17.79 -10.65
CA HIS A 58 -11.53 18.04 -9.28
C HIS A 58 -11.70 16.80 -8.39
N GLN A 59 -12.82 16.09 -8.49
CA GLN A 59 -13.04 14.84 -7.76
C GLN A 59 -12.02 13.77 -8.13
N SER A 60 -11.73 13.59 -9.42
CA SER A 60 -10.71 12.64 -9.88
C SER A 60 -9.35 12.94 -9.27
N ILE A 61 -8.91 14.19 -9.31
CA ILE A 61 -7.62 14.61 -8.74
C ILE A 61 -7.59 14.37 -7.23
N ASN A 62 -8.68 14.68 -6.53
CA ASN A 62 -8.76 14.47 -5.09
C ASN A 62 -8.67 12.98 -4.72
N LEU A 63 -9.43 12.12 -5.42
CA LEU A 63 -9.39 10.67 -5.24
C LEU A 63 -8.01 10.09 -5.54
N LEU A 64 -7.34 10.58 -6.59
CA LEU A 64 -5.99 10.17 -6.94
C LEU A 64 -4.97 10.55 -5.85
N ARG A 65 -5.06 11.76 -5.30
CA ARG A 65 -4.21 12.19 -4.17
C ARG A 65 -4.47 11.35 -2.92
N MET A 66 -5.72 11.06 -2.61
CA MET A 66 -6.07 10.19 -1.48
C MET A 66 -5.53 8.78 -1.69
N SER A 67 -5.69 8.20 -2.88
CA SER A 67 -5.12 6.89 -3.25
C SER A 67 -3.61 6.86 -3.00
N ALA A 68 -2.87 7.86 -3.48
CA ALA A 68 -1.42 7.95 -3.29
C ALA A 68 -1.02 8.03 -1.80
N ARG A 69 -1.79 8.77 -0.99
CA ARG A 69 -1.56 8.85 0.47
C ARG A 69 -1.80 7.51 1.15
N VAL A 70 -2.89 6.82 0.80
CA VAL A 70 -3.21 5.50 1.37
C VAL A 70 -2.16 4.46 0.96
N ASP A 71 -1.71 4.49 -0.30
CA ASP A 71 -0.66 3.60 -0.78
C ASP A 71 0.69 3.84 -0.06
N ALA A 72 1.04 5.11 0.19
CA ALA A 72 2.23 5.45 0.97
C ALA A 72 2.14 4.91 2.42
N VAL A 73 0.97 4.99 3.06
CA VAL A 73 0.76 4.41 4.39
C VAL A 73 0.84 2.88 4.32
N ALA A 74 0.22 2.25 3.32
CA ALA A 74 0.30 0.80 3.11
C ALA A 74 1.75 0.33 2.94
N SER A 75 2.58 1.07 2.19
CA SER A 75 4.00 0.75 2.02
C SER A 75 4.77 0.79 3.35
N ARG A 76 4.54 1.81 4.18
CA ARG A 76 5.14 1.89 5.53
C ARG A 76 4.69 0.75 6.45
N VAL A 77 3.41 0.40 6.40
CA VAL A 77 2.87 -0.74 7.15
C VAL A 77 3.48 -2.05 6.66
N GLN A 78 3.66 -2.24 5.35
CA GLN A 78 4.34 -3.39 4.77
C GLN A 78 5.76 -3.52 5.31
N THR A 79 6.53 -2.42 5.33
CA THR A 79 7.88 -2.41 5.91
C THR A 79 7.85 -2.82 7.38
N ALA A 80 6.92 -2.29 8.18
CA ALA A 80 6.78 -2.64 9.59
C ALA A 80 6.45 -4.12 9.80
N VAL A 81 5.56 -4.69 8.97
CA VAL A 81 5.25 -6.14 8.97
C VAL A 81 6.50 -6.96 8.67
N THR A 82 7.25 -6.61 7.63
CA THR A 82 8.48 -7.31 7.25
C THR A 82 9.53 -7.22 8.35
N MET A 83 9.74 -6.04 8.93
CA MET A 83 10.70 -5.87 10.03
C MET A 83 10.31 -6.66 11.27
N ASN A 84 9.01 -6.74 11.60
CA ASN A 84 8.53 -7.59 12.70
C ASN A 84 8.88 -9.06 12.47
N GLN A 85 8.71 -9.55 11.22
CA GLN A 85 9.06 -10.92 10.86
C GLN A 85 10.58 -11.17 10.98
N VAL A 86 11.40 -10.24 10.49
CA VAL A 86 12.87 -10.32 10.61
C VAL A 86 13.29 -10.36 12.08
N THR A 87 12.75 -9.50 12.94
CA THR A 87 13.05 -9.49 14.37
C THR A 87 12.69 -10.81 15.05
N LYS A 88 11.56 -11.42 14.70
CA LYS A 88 11.16 -12.73 15.21
C LYS A 88 12.11 -13.83 14.78
N SER A 89 12.47 -13.89 13.50
CA SER A 89 13.45 -14.85 12.99
C SER A 89 14.81 -14.69 13.66
N MET A 90 15.26 -13.45 13.84
CA MET A 90 16.52 -13.14 14.52
C MET A 90 16.49 -13.59 15.99
N SER A 91 15.40 -13.35 16.71
CA SER A 91 15.24 -13.83 18.10
C SER A 91 15.30 -15.37 18.19
N ALA A 92 14.70 -16.08 17.23
CA ALA A 92 14.75 -17.53 17.20
C ALA A 92 16.19 -18.06 16.99
N VAL A 93 16.94 -17.45 16.06
CA VAL A 93 18.35 -17.78 15.81
C VAL A 93 19.23 -17.50 17.03
N PHE A 94 19.03 -16.35 17.71
CA PHE A 94 19.78 -16.06 18.93
C PHE A 94 19.51 -17.08 20.04
N LYS A 95 18.27 -17.55 20.20
CA LYS A 95 17.93 -18.60 21.17
C LYS A 95 18.58 -19.94 20.83
N SER A 96 18.57 -20.35 19.55
CA SER A 96 19.22 -21.60 19.16
C SER A 96 20.74 -21.53 19.34
N MET A 97 21.34 -20.38 19.00
CA MET A 97 22.76 -20.13 19.21
C MET A 97 23.14 -20.14 20.70
N ASP A 98 22.38 -19.50 21.58
CA ASP A 98 22.61 -19.55 23.04
C ASP A 98 22.54 -20.98 23.59
N ALA A 99 21.56 -21.77 23.15
CA ALA A 99 21.45 -23.18 23.52
C ALA A 99 22.66 -24.02 23.05
N THR A 100 23.12 -23.81 21.81
CA THR A 100 24.31 -24.48 21.27
C THR A 100 25.59 -24.06 21.99
N LEU A 101 25.74 -22.78 22.33
CA LEU A 101 26.92 -22.29 23.07
C LEU A 101 26.96 -22.84 24.50
N LYS A 102 25.81 -22.96 25.16
CA LYS A 102 25.69 -23.61 26.48
C LYS A 102 26.04 -25.09 26.42
N SER A 103 25.57 -25.83 25.41
CA SER A 103 25.91 -27.25 25.25
C SER A 103 27.37 -27.46 24.85
N MET A 104 27.96 -26.56 24.06
CA MET A 104 29.39 -26.60 23.71
C MET A 104 30.31 -26.46 24.93
N ASN A 105 29.96 -25.60 25.90
CA ASN A 105 30.75 -25.42 27.11
C ASN A 105 30.64 -26.58 28.12
N LEU A 106 29.60 -27.43 28.01
CA LEU A 106 29.36 -28.54 28.95
C LEU A 106 29.96 -29.88 28.50
N GLU A 107 30.22 -30.10 27.20
CA GLU A 107 30.68 -31.43 26.73
C GLU A 107 32.12 -31.54 26.21
N LYS A 108 32.90 -30.46 26.00
CA LYS A 108 34.23 -30.61 25.36
C LYS A 108 35.42 -29.80 25.89
N VAL A 109 35.28 -29.01 26.96
CA VAL A 109 36.45 -28.29 27.54
C VAL A 109 37.08 -29.05 28.74
N SER A 110 36.41 -30.04 29.33
CA SER A 110 36.91 -30.74 30.53
C SER A 110 37.21 -32.24 30.35
N ARG A 111 37.26 -32.76 29.13
CA ARG A 111 37.61 -34.18 28.89
C ARG A 111 38.39 -34.34 27.59
N ASP A 112 39.69 -34.08 27.64
CA ASP A 112 40.72 -35.12 27.46
C ASP A 112 42.15 -34.57 27.65
N PRO A 113 42.74 -34.65 28.87
CA PRO A 113 44.18 -34.45 29.03
C PRO A 113 45.04 -35.63 28.54
N ASN A 114 44.46 -36.71 28.01
CA ASN A 114 45.16 -37.98 27.80
C ASN A 114 45.04 -38.58 26.38
N LYS A 115 44.91 -37.73 25.36
CA LYS A 115 44.96 -38.17 23.96
C LYS A 115 46.31 -37.86 23.29
N LYS A 116 47.40 -38.43 23.80
CA LYS A 116 48.65 -38.71 23.05
C LYS A 116 49.44 -39.85 23.71
N ALA A 117 49.78 -40.84 22.87
CA ALA A 117 50.71 -41.96 23.05
C ALA A 117 50.32 -43.05 24.06
#